data_AF-A0A5K0YTS4-F1
#
_entry.id   AF-A0A5K0YTS4-F1
#
_cell.length_a   1.000
_cell.length_b   1.000
_cell.length_c   1.000
_cell.angle_alpha   90.00
_cell.angle_beta   90.00
_cell.angle_gamma   90.00
#
_symmetry.space_group_name_H-M   'P 1'
#
loop_
_entity.id
_entity.type
_entity.pdbx_description
1 polymer ?
#
loop_
_entity_poly.entity_id
_entity_poly.type
_entity_poly.pdbx_seq_one_letter_code
_entity_poly.pdbx_strand_id
1 'polypeptide(L)' 'TQKTVDGPSMKDWRGGRGAGQNIIPSSTGAAK' A
#
# COMPACT_ATOMS: atom_id res chain seq x y z
N THR A 1 0.53 5.90 -0.43
CA THR A 1 0.71 5.91 -1.90
C THR A 1 1.36 4.59 -2.31
N GLN A 2 1.19 4.14 -3.55
CA GLN A 2 1.59 2.80 -4.00
C GLN A 2 2.90 2.81 -4.80
N LYS A 3 3.61 1.69 -4.80
CA LYS A 3 4.85 1.48 -5.57
C LYS A 3 4.58 0.60 -6.80
N THR A 4 5.34 0.80 -7.87
CA THR A 4 5.22 -0.03 -9.10
C THR A 4 5.75 -1.44 -8.90
N VAL A 5 6.78 -1.59 -8.06
CA VAL A 5 7.41 -2.86 -7.66
C VAL A 5 7.55 -2.91 -6.14
N ASP A 6 7.83 -4.09 -5.59
CA ASP A 6 8.04 -4.28 -4.15
C ASP A 6 9.19 -3.40 -3.64
N GLY A 7 8.95 -2.68 -2.54
CA GLY A 7 9.94 -1.81 -1.91
C GLY A 7 9.53 -1.30 -0.53
N PRO A 8 10.41 -0.57 0.17
CA PRO A 8 10.14 -0.14 1.54
C PRO A 8 8.97 0.85 1.62
N SER A 9 8.10 0.62 2.59
CA SER A 9 7.07 1.56 3.03
C SER A 9 6.99 1.51 4.55
N MET A 10 7.72 2.40 5.21
CA MET A 10 7.96 2.34 6.66
C MET A 10 6.70 2.56 7.51
N LYS A 11 5.68 3.21 6.94
CA LYS A 11 4.42 3.51 7.63
C LYS A 11 3.28 2.55 7.27
N ASP A 12 3.43 1.83 6.16
CA ASP A 12 2.45 0.86 5.67
C ASP A 12 3.18 -0.18 4.82
N TRP A 13 3.64 -1.25 5.48
CA TRP A 13 4.33 -2.36 4.83
C TRP A 13 3.56 -2.98 3.66
N ARG A 14 2.23 -2.94 3.65
CA ARG A 14 1.40 -3.47 2.55
C ARG A 14 1.46 -2.53 1.34
N GLY A 15 1.43 -1.22 1.57
CA GLY A 15 1.60 -0.21 0.53
C GLY A 15 2.95 -0.26 -0.20
N GLY A 16 3.92 -0.98 0.35
CA GLY A 16 5.21 -1.27 -0.29
C GLY A 16 5.16 -2.34 -1.38
N ARG A 17 4.06 -3.10 -1.51
CA ARG A 17 3.93 -4.15 -2.53
C ARG A 17 3.62 -3.56 -3.91
N GLY A 18 4.06 -4.25 -4.96
CA GLY A 18 3.84 -3.86 -6.36
C GLY A 18 2.35 -3.70 -6.67
N ALA A 19 1.97 -2.47 -7.01
CA ALA A 19 0.57 -2.05 -7.15
C ALA A 19 -0.19 -2.79 -8.23
N GLY A 20 0.47 -3.10 -9.35
CA GLY A 20 -0.17 -3.75 -10.50
C GLY A 20 -0.43 -5.24 -10.30
N GLN A 21 0.14 -5.85 -9.25
CA GLN A 21 0.13 -7.31 -9.08
C GLN A 21 -0.64 -7.78 -7.84
N ASN A 22 -1.14 -6.85 -7.01
CA ASN A 22 -1.70 -7.18 -5.71
C ASN A 22 -2.96 -6.38 -5.42
N ILE A 23 -3.94 -7.02 -4.79
CA ILE A 23 -4.97 -6.32 -4.03
C ILE A 23 -4.34 -5.89 -2.70
N ILE A 24 -4.32 -4.58 -2.42
CA ILE A 24 -3.65 -4.02 -1.25
C ILE A 24 -4.68 -3.40 -0.31
N PRO A 25 -5.03 -4.07 0.81
CA PRO A 25 -5.85 -3.45 1.85
C PRO A 25 -5.10 -2.29 2.52
N SER A 26 -5.78 -1.16 2.70
CA SER A 26 -5.26 0.02 3.41
C SER A 26 -6.34 0.60 4.33
N SER A 27 -5.93 1.24 5.43
CA SER A 27 -6.86 1.94 6.31
C SER A 27 -7.21 3.32 5.74
N THR A 28 -8.41 3.81 6.04
CA THR A 28 -8.83 5.17 5.71
C THR A 28 -9.62 5.76 6.87
N GLY A 29 -9.37 7.04 7.15
CA GLY A 29 -10.13 7.83 8.13
C GLY A 29 -11.34 8.53 7.53
N ALA A 30 -11.61 8.37 6.22
CA ALA A 30 -12.62 9.15 5.51
C ALA A 30 -14.07 8.93 6.00
N ALA A 31 -14.34 7.79 6.63
CA ALA A 31 -15.67 7.41 7.09
C ALA A 31 -15.90 7.60 8.61
N LYS A 32 -14.91 8.12 9.34
CA LYS A 32 -15.07 8.51 10.75
C LYS A 32 -15.65 9.91 10.84
#